data_AF-A8Q6I2-F1
#
_entry.id   AF-A8Q6I2-F1
#
_cell.length_a   1.000
_cell.length_b   1.000
_cell.length_c   1.000
_cell.angle_alpha   90.00
_cell.angle_beta   90.00
_cell.angle_gamma   90.00
#
_symmetry.space_group_name_H-M   'P 1'
#
loop_
_entity.id
_entity.type
_entity.pdbx_description
1 polymer ?
#
loop_
_entity_poly.entity_id
_entity_poly.type
_entity_poly.pdbx_seq_one_letter_code
_entity_poly.pdbx_strand_id
1 'polypeptide(L)'
;MRRAAVCAVRSMRTFSTSVIRRRIEENITGDRLAQLLQEQGTKPLLVDFVAEWCGPCKMLSPMLHKLASTPSLVGGKELDLVTIDVDQQMEAAQKYGVRFSHSPPPFSSS
;
A
#
# COMPACT_ATOMS: atom_id res chain seq x y z
N MET A 1 2.45 -39.34 -54.38
CA MET A 1 2.70 -37.95 -54.82
C MET A 1 2.52 -37.02 -53.63
N ARG A 2 3.57 -36.24 -53.34
CA ARG A 2 3.71 -34.99 -52.54
C ARG A 2 3.14 -34.87 -51.11
N ARG A 3 4.08 -34.65 -50.19
CA ARG A 3 3.98 -34.22 -48.77
C ARG A 3 3.65 -32.71 -48.63
N ALA A 4 3.31 -32.35 -47.38
CA ALA A 4 3.30 -31.02 -46.73
C ALA A 4 2.02 -30.17 -46.95
N ALA A 5 1.43 -29.52 -45.94
CA ALA A 5 2.10 -28.70 -44.93
C ALA A 5 1.54 -28.84 -43.50
N VAL A 6 2.50 -28.84 -42.58
CA VAL A 6 2.39 -28.50 -41.16
C VAL A 6 1.80 -27.09 -41.04
N CYS A 7 0.66 -26.92 -40.36
CA CYS A 7 0.29 -25.60 -39.84
C CYS A 7 1.04 -25.41 -38.52
N ALA A 8 2.18 -24.75 -38.63
CA ALA A 8 3.00 -24.35 -37.52
C ALA A 8 2.46 -23.02 -36.95
N VAL A 9 2.53 -22.91 -35.62
CA VAL A 9 2.79 -21.67 -34.85
C VAL A 9 1.59 -20.78 -34.45
N ARG A 10 1.59 -20.53 -33.14
CA ARG A 10 1.07 -19.35 -32.38
C ARG A 10 -0.43 -19.14 -32.35
N SER A 11 -1.00 -19.40 -31.18
CA SER A 11 -1.29 -18.26 -30.30
C SER A 11 -1.19 -18.70 -28.86
N MET A 12 -0.32 -18.02 -28.14
CA MET A 12 0.04 -18.28 -26.76
C MET A 12 -1.23 -18.37 -25.90
N ARG A 13 -1.24 -19.29 -24.93
CA ARG A 13 -2.02 -19.08 -23.71
C ARG A 13 -1.70 -17.65 -23.27
N THR A 14 -2.66 -16.75 -23.31
CA THR A 14 -2.52 -15.41 -22.76
C THR A 14 -2.37 -15.58 -21.26
N PHE A 15 -1.16 -15.92 -20.81
CA PHE A 15 -0.75 -15.61 -19.46
C PHE A 15 -0.70 -14.08 -19.40
N SER A 16 -1.84 -13.47 -19.08
CA SER A 16 -1.84 -12.15 -18.48
C SER A 16 -1.30 -12.36 -17.06
N THR A 17 0.02 -12.45 -16.93
CA THR A 17 0.62 -12.08 -15.66
C THR A 17 0.44 -10.57 -15.58
N SER A 18 -0.74 -10.16 -15.14
CA SER A 18 -0.85 -8.87 -14.47
C SER A 18 0.04 -9.06 -13.26
N VAL A 19 1.33 -8.74 -13.39
CA VAL A 19 2.23 -8.62 -12.25
C VAL A 19 1.43 -7.76 -11.29
N ILE A 20 0.97 -8.35 -10.19
CA ILE A 20 0.16 -7.61 -9.24
C ILE A 20 1.10 -6.52 -8.75
N ARG A 21 0.87 -5.31 -9.25
CA ARG A 21 1.78 -4.19 -9.01
C ARG A 21 1.57 -3.84 -7.55
N ARG A 22 2.57 -4.16 -6.74
CA ARG A 22 2.68 -3.66 -5.37
C ARG A 22 2.59 -2.15 -5.42
N ARG A 23 1.57 -1.60 -4.79
CA ARG A 23 1.35 -0.16 -4.71
C ARG A 23 1.90 0.29 -3.37
N ILE A 24 3.05 0.97 -3.42
CA ILE A 24 3.61 1.70 -2.28
C ILE A 24 3.41 3.17 -2.64
N GLU A 25 2.47 3.84 -1.97
CA GLU A 25 2.22 5.27 -2.12
C GLU A 25 2.56 5.99 -0.82
N GLU A 26 3.35 7.05 -0.92
CA GLU A 26 3.75 7.84 0.25
C GLU A 26 2.97 9.14 0.33
N ASN A 27 2.61 9.53 1.55
CA ASN A 27 1.89 10.77 1.89
C ASN A 27 0.64 11.03 1.03
N ILE A 28 -0.36 10.16 1.14
CA ILE A 28 -1.64 10.32 0.42
C ILE A 28 -2.63 11.22 1.19
N THR A 29 -3.55 11.86 0.47
CA THR A 29 -4.65 12.62 1.07
C THR A 29 -5.74 11.71 1.64
N GLY A 30 -6.52 12.23 2.59
CA GLY A 30 -7.66 11.50 3.17
C GLY A 30 -8.70 11.06 2.12
N ASP A 31 -8.94 11.89 1.10
CA ASP A 31 -9.83 11.56 -0.02
C ASP A 31 -9.26 10.43 -0.88
N ARG A 32 -7.94 10.44 -1.13
CA ARG A 32 -7.28 9.36 -1.88
C ARG A 32 -7.34 8.05 -1.12
N LEU A 33 -7.21 8.07 0.21
CA LEU A 33 -7.40 6.88 1.03
C LEU A 33 -8.81 6.30 0.86
N ALA A 34 -9.86 7.15 0.85
CA ALA A 34 -11.23 6.68 0.62
C ALA A 34 -11.42 6.03 -0.75
N GLN A 35 -10.80 6.58 -1.80
CA GLN A 35 -10.79 5.98 -3.13
C GLN A 35 -10.07 4.63 -3.14
N LEU A 36 -8.89 4.55 -2.51
CA LEU A 36 -8.14 3.32 -2.41
C LEU A 36 -8.94 2.23 -1.69
N LEU A 37 -9.63 2.56 -0.60
CA LEU A 37 -10.49 1.60 0.10
C LEU A 37 -11.62 1.03 -0.79
N GLN A 38 -12.11 1.80 -1.77
CA GLN A 38 -13.11 1.33 -2.74
C GLN A 38 -12.48 0.52 -3.88
N GLU A 39 -11.27 0.89 -4.31
CA GLU A 39 -10.49 0.18 -5.35
C GLU A 39 -9.93 -1.16 -4.84
N GLN A 40 -9.63 -1.24 -3.54
CA GLN A 40 -9.08 -2.43 -2.90
C GLN A 40 -10.17 -3.50 -2.81
N GLY A 41 -10.15 -4.43 -3.77
CA GLY A 41 -11.04 -5.59 -3.79
C GLY A 41 -10.72 -6.59 -2.68
N THR A 42 -10.00 -7.66 -3.02
CA THR A 42 -9.66 -8.75 -2.07
C THR A 42 -8.29 -8.60 -1.42
N LYS A 43 -7.52 -7.57 -1.82
CA LYS A 43 -6.15 -7.35 -1.34
C LYS A 43 -6.16 -6.54 -0.05
N PRO A 44 -5.38 -6.95 0.96
CA PRO A 44 -5.21 -6.15 2.17
C PRO A 44 -4.44 -4.85 1.87
N LEU A 45 -4.94 -3.74 2.39
CA LEU A 45 -4.30 -2.43 2.36
C LEU A 45 -3.80 -2.09 3.77
N LEU A 46 -2.51 -1.79 3.89
CA LEU A 46 -1.91 -1.30 5.13
C LEU A 46 -1.73 0.22 5.05
N VAL A 47 -2.28 0.93 6.03
CA VAL A 47 -2.18 2.38 6.17
C VAL A 47 -1.24 2.68 7.35
N ASP A 48 -0.12 3.35 7.09
CA ASP A 48 0.81 3.84 8.11
C ASP A 48 0.59 5.33 8.33
N PHE A 49 0.13 5.69 9.53
CA PHE A 49 -0.03 7.09 9.94
C PHE A 49 1.25 7.55 10.62
N VAL A 50 2.08 8.26 9.88
CA VAL A 50 3.42 8.67 10.29
C VAL A 50 3.47 10.16 10.62
N ALA A 51 4.38 10.51 11.52
CA ALA A 51 4.64 11.89 11.91
C ALA A 51 6.14 12.12 12.14
N GLU A 52 6.59 13.35 11.95
CA GLU A 52 7.99 13.74 12.16
C GLU A 52 8.42 13.59 13.63
N TRP A 53 7.47 13.82 14.55
CA TRP A 53 7.63 13.77 16.00
C TRP A 53 7.30 12.40 16.60
N CYS A 54 6.76 11.45 15.83
CA CYS A 54 6.48 10.10 16.31
C CYS A 54 7.73 9.21 16.22
N GLY A 55 8.53 9.20 17.29
CA GLY A 55 9.74 8.36 17.39
C GLY A 55 9.49 6.85 17.13
N PRO A 56 8.49 6.21 17.78
CA PRO A 56 8.17 4.80 17.53
C PRO A 56 7.74 4.52 16.09
N CYS A 57 6.97 5.42 15.47
CA CYS A 57 6.51 5.27 14.09
C CYS A 57 7.70 5.22 13.12
N LYS A 58 8.68 6.12 13.30
CA LYS A 58 9.89 6.17 12.45
C LYS A 58 10.70 4.87 12.46
N MET A 59 10.72 4.15 13.58
CA MET A 59 11.38 2.84 13.65
C MET A 59 10.57 1.73 12.96
N LEU A 60 9.24 1.84 12.97
CA LEU A 60 8.34 0.84 12.41
C LEU A 60 8.19 0.97 10.89
N SER A 61 8.12 2.19 10.35
CA SER A 61 7.97 2.44 8.91
C SER A 61 8.95 1.67 8.00
N PRO A 62 10.28 1.61 8.26
CA PRO A 62 11.18 0.81 7.43
C PRO A 62 10.93 -0.70 7.52
N MET A 63 10.36 -1.19 8.63
CA MET A 63 9.93 -2.59 8.73
C MET A 63 8.67 -2.84 7.91
N LEU A 64 7.70 -1.93 7.94
CA LEU A 64 6.48 -2.02 7.12
C LEU A 64 6.80 -1.96 5.62
N HIS A 65 7.74 -1.12 5.21
CA HIS A 65 8.19 -1.06 3.82
C HIS A 65 8.85 -2.37 3.36
N LYS A 66 9.64 -3.02 4.23
CA LYS A 66 10.21 -4.34 3.98
C LYS A 66 9.15 -5.43 3.91
N LEU A 67 8.11 -5.36 4.75
CA LEU A 67 6.97 -6.27 4.73
C LEU A 67 6.17 -6.13 3.42
N ALA A 68 5.85 -4.91 3.01
CA ALA A 68 5.21 -4.63 1.73
C ALA A 68 6.08 -5.08 0.54
N SER A 69 7.40 -5.07 0.70
CA SER A 69 8.34 -5.55 -0.32
C SER A 69 8.51 -7.07 -0.35
N THR A 70 8.15 -7.77 0.73
CA THR A 70 8.42 -9.20 0.92
C THR A 70 7.11 -9.97 1.16
N PRO A 71 6.47 -10.51 0.11
CA PRO A 71 5.12 -11.11 0.19
C PRO A 71 5.05 -12.37 1.08
N SER A 72 6.19 -12.98 1.39
CA SER A 72 6.28 -14.20 2.21
C SER A 72 5.86 -14.00 3.67
N LEU A 73 5.77 -12.75 4.15
CA LEU A 73 5.60 -12.44 5.56
C LEU A 73 4.13 -12.34 6.02
N VAL A 74 3.17 -12.21 5.10
CA VAL A 74 1.74 -12.08 5.41
C VAL A 74 0.93 -13.18 4.71
N GLY A 75 1.09 -14.43 5.19
CA GLY A 75 0.27 -15.56 4.73
C GLY A 75 0.31 -15.82 3.21
N GLY A 76 1.40 -15.42 2.53
CA GLY A 76 1.56 -15.53 1.07
C GLY A 76 0.69 -14.57 0.25
N LYS A 77 0.10 -13.55 0.88
CA LYS A 77 -0.73 -12.53 0.20
C LYS A 77 0.06 -11.26 -0.02
N GLU A 78 -0.19 -10.62 -1.15
CA GLU A 78 0.35 -9.30 -1.47
C GLU A 78 -0.41 -8.22 -0.72
N LEU A 79 0.32 -7.23 -0.22
CA LEU A 79 -0.16 -6.13 0.57
C LEU A 79 0.19 -4.83 -0.14
N ASP A 80 -0.77 -3.92 -0.25
CA ASP A 80 -0.50 -2.54 -0.66
C ASP A 80 -0.22 -1.70 0.58
N LEU A 81 0.81 -0.84 0.52
CA LEU A 81 1.22 0.01 1.63
C LEU A 81 0.99 1.47 1.25
N VAL A 82 0.30 2.20 2.12
CA VAL A 82 0.10 3.64 1.97
C VAL A 82 0.56 4.34 3.23
N THR A 83 1.26 5.45 3.09
CA THR A 83 1.64 6.29 4.23
C THR A 83 0.86 7.60 4.20
N ILE A 84 0.49 8.10 5.37
CA ILE A 84 -0.21 9.37 5.56
C ILE A 84 0.54 10.17 6.60
N ASP A 85 0.94 11.38 6.21
CA ASP A 85 1.50 12.35 7.15
C ASP A 85 0.37 12.97 7.97
N VAL A 86 0.42 12.76 9.28
CA VAL A 86 -0.61 13.24 10.20
C VAL A 86 -0.53 14.74 10.43
N ASP A 87 0.64 15.36 10.22
CA ASP A 87 0.82 16.80 10.35
C ASP A 87 0.16 17.52 9.17
N GLN A 88 0.13 16.89 7.99
CA GLN A 88 -0.56 17.42 6.81
C GLN A 88 -2.03 17.02 6.75
N GLN A 89 -2.39 15.83 7.22
CA GLN A 89 -3.73 15.25 7.09
C GLN A 89 -4.31 14.84 8.45
N MET A 90 -4.33 15.78 9.41
CA MET A 90 -4.88 15.55 10.75
C MET A 90 -6.33 15.06 10.74
N GLU A 91 -7.16 15.60 9.85
CA GLU A 91 -8.58 15.22 9.74
C GLU A 91 -8.74 13.74 9.35
N ALA A 92 -7.89 13.24 8.44
CA ALA A 92 -7.90 11.85 8.05
C ALA A 92 -7.58 10.94 9.25
N ALA A 93 -6.54 11.26 10.01
CA ALA A 93 -6.17 10.51 11.21
C ALA A 93 -7.29 10.49 12.26
N GLN A 94 -7.95 11.63 12.49
CA GLN A 94 -9.08 11.75 13.42
C GLN A 94 -10.29 10.92 12.97
N LYS A 95 -10.61 10.93 11.66
CA LYS A 95 -11.72 10.18 11.08
C LYS A 95 -11.59 8.67 11.31
N TYR A 96 -10.37 8.13 11.24
CA TYR A 96 -10.09 6.72 11.52
C TYR A 96 -9.77 6.43 12.99
N GLY A 97 -9.94 7.43 13.88
CA GLY A 97 -9.76 7.25 15.32
C GLY A 97 -8.31 7.00 15.74
N VAL A 98 -7.33 7.41 14.92
CA VAL A 98 -5.91 7.28 15.24
C VAL A 98 -5.58 8.23 16.39
N ARG A 99 -5.05 7.67 17.48
CA ARG A 99 -4.67 8.44 18.68
C ARG A 99 -3.18 8.29 18.91
N PHE A 100 -2.54 9.41 19.16
CA PHE A 100 -1.13 9.47 19.49
C PHE A 100 -0.98 9.71 20.98
N SER A 101 -0.06 8.98 21.61
CA SER A 101 0.27 9.16 23.03
C SER A 101 0.98 10.49 23.30
N HIS A 102 1.71 10.98 22.30
CA HIS A 102 2.37 12.28 22.31
C HIS A 102 1.68 13.18 21.29
N SER A 103 1.47 14.44 21.65
CA SER A 103 0.89 15.44 20.76
C SER A 103 1.98 16.01 19.82
N PRO A 104 1.64 16.39 18.58
CA PRO A 104 2.52 17.20 17.74
C PRO A 104 2.96 18.47 18.48
N PRO A 105 4.26 18.84 18.46
CA PRO A 105 4.65 20.22 18.74
C PRO A 105 4.19 21.09 17.54
N PRO A 106 3.49 22.24 17.71
CA PRO A 106 3.18 23.01 18.92
C PRO A 106 1.67 23.06 19.21
N PHE A 107 1.00 21.90 19.35
CA PHE A 107 -0.31 21.83 19.99
C PHE A 107 -0.19 21.67 21.53
N SER A 108 0.84 22.28 22.13
CA SER A 108 0.83 22.54 23.57
C SER A 108 -0.18 23.65 23.81
N SER A 109 -1.43 23.24 24.09
CA SER A 109 -2.38 23.96 24.94
C SER A 109 -2.28 25.49 24.90
N SER A 110 -3.22 26.13 24.19
CA SER A 110 -3.84 27.33 24.79
C SER A 110 -4.43 26.94 26.16
#